data_AF-X0XHZ5-F1
#
_entry.id   AF-X0XHZ5-F1
#
_cell.length_a   1.000
_cell.length_b   1.000
_cell.length_c   1.000
_cell.angle_alpha   90.00
_cell.angle_beta   90.00
_cell.angle_gamma   90.00
#
_symmetry.space_group_name_H-M   'P 1'
#
loop_
_entity.id
_entity.type
_entity.pdbx_description
1 polymer ?
#
loop_
_entity_poly.entity_id
_entity_poly.type
_entity_poly.pdbx_seq_one_letter_code
_entity_poly.pdbx_strand_id
1 'polypeptide(L)' 'MSSGHGGNLRELAARAGRPVGDILDFSANINPLGPPQWLRALMNSKLEAV' A
#
# COMPACT_ATOMS: atom_id res chain seq x y z
N MET A 1 -0.47 -2.39 16.15
CA MET A 1 0.42 -3.28 15.37
C MET A 1 1.83 -2.92 15.81
N SER A 2 2.61 -3.86 16.34
CA SER A 2 4.00 -3.56 16.69
C SER A 2 4.79 -3.28 15.42
N SER A 3 5.68 -2.29 15.45
CA SER A 3 6.52 -1.86 14.33
C SER A 3 7.69 -2.83 14.07
N GLY A 4 7.40 -4.13 14.02
CA GLY A 4 8.40 -5.17 13.72
C GLY A 4 8.74 -5.29 12.22
N HIS A 5 8.03 -4.56 11.36
CA HIS A 5 8.19 -4.54 9.91
C HIS A 5 7.95 -3.12 9.38
N GLY A 6 8.50 -2.81 8.20
CA GLY A 6 8.19 -1.57 7.48
C GLY A 6 6.81 -1.56 6.82
N GLY A 7 6.46 -0.44 6.18
CA GLY A 7 5.19 -0.23 5.49
C GLY A 7 4.07 0.36 6.34
N ASN A 8 4.31 0.67 7.62
CA ASN A 8 3.29 1.28 8.48
C ASN A 8 3.21 2.81 8.30
N LEU A 9 2.76 3.24 7.13
CA LEU A 9 2.63 4.66 6.78
C LEU A 9 1.69 5.44 7.69
N ARG A 10 0.66 4.79 8.26
CA ARG A 10 -0.27 5.46 9.19
C ARG A 10 0.42 5.87 10.49
N GLU A 11 1.22 4.96 11.05
CA GLU A 11 2.00 5.26 12.26
C GLU A 11 3.10 6.30 11.97
N LEU A 12 3.80 6.17 10.85
CA LEU A 12 4.82 7.13 10.44
C LEU A 12 4.23 8.53 10.24
N ALA A 13 3.09 8.65 9.56
CA ALA A 13 2.36 9.90 9.36
C ALA A 13 1.94 10.56 10.68
N ALA A 14 1.37 9.76 11.60
CA ALA A 14 0.98 10.25 12.92
C ALA A 14 2.19 10.77 13.72
N ARG A 15 3.32 10.07 13.67
CA ARG A 15 4.57 10.48 14.34
C ARG A 15 5.22 11.69 13.70
N ALA A 16 5.17 11.81 12.38
CA ALA A 16 5.77 12.90 11.63
C ALA A 16 4.90 14.17 11.61
N GLY A 17 3.63 14.08 12.02
CA GLY A 17 2.67 15.18 11.88
C GLY A 17 2.40 15.55 10.42
N ARG A 18 2.39 14.56 9.52
CA ARG A 18 2.23 14.74 8.07
C ARG A 18 1.08 13.92 7.54
N PRO A 19 0.40 14.35 6.45
CA PRO A 19 -0.51 13.49 5.70
C PRO A 19 0.20 12.23 5.21
N VAL A 20 -0.51 11.09 5.25
CA VAL A 20 0.02 9.80 4.74
C VAL A 20 0.44 9.90 3.27
N GLY A 21 -0.31 10.65 2.46
CA GLY A 21 -0.04 10.81 1.03
C GLY A 21 1.24 11.59 0.71
N ASP A 22 1.81 12.30 1.69
CA ASP A 22 3.05 13.07 1.51
C ASP A 22 4.31 12.23 1.78
N ILE A 23 4.14 10.97 2.21
CA ILE A 23 5.25 10.09 2.57
C ILE A 23 5.67 9.24 1.38
N LEU A 24 6.92 9.39 0.97
CA LEU A 24 7.60 8.46 0.08
C LEU A 24 8.16 7.27 0.88
N ASP A 25 7.57 6.09 0.71
CA ASP A 25 7.88 4.91 1.52
C ASP A 25 9.06 4.10 0.99
N PHE A 26 10.19 4.13 1.72
CA PHE A 26 11.35 3.25 1.49
C PHE A 26 11.45 2.11 2.51
N SER A 27 10.46 1.95 3.40
CA SER A 27 10.49 0.95 4.46
C SER A 27 9.92 -0.41 4.03
N ALA A 28 9.22 -0.46 2.90
CA ALA A 28 8.64 -1.68 2.33
C ALA A 28 9.15 -1.93 0.91
N ASN A 29 9.41 -3.20 0.59
CA ASN A 29 9.91 -3.62 -0.73
C ASN A 29 8.74 -3.92 -1.67
N ILE A 30 8.19 -2.88 -2.30
CA ILE A 30 7.08 -2.99 -3.26
C ILE A 30 7.56 -2.59 -4.66
N ASN A 31 7.05 -3.25 -5.70
CA ASN A 31 7.34 -2.87 -7.08
C ASN A 31 6.74 -1.48 -7.37
N PRO A 32 7.56 -0.46 -7.70
CA PRO A 32 7.07 0.89 -7.95
C PRO A 32 6.25 1.02 -9.25
N LEU A 33 6.30 0.03 -10.15
CA LEU A 33 5.47 -0.02 -11.35
C LEU A 33 4.00 -0.38 -11.06
N GLY A 34 3.68 -0.70 -9.80
CA GLY A 34 2.35 -1.12 -9.39
C GLY A 34 2.01 -2.54 -9.83
N PRO A 35 0.73 -2.94 -9.67
CA PRO A 35 0.27 -4.25 -10.07
C PRO A 35 0.23 -4.42 -11.59
N PRO A 36 0.41 -5.65 -12.12
CA PRO A 36 0.26 -5.93 -13.55
C PRO A 36 -1.10 -5.49 -14.10
N GLN A 37 -1.14 -4.98 -15.33
CA GLN A 37 -2.35 -4.41 -15.96
C GLN A 37 -3.54 -5.39 -15.97
N TRP A 38 -3.29 -6.68 -16.15
CA TRP A 38 -4.33 -7.72 -16.19
C TRP A 38 -5.00 -7.97 -14.84
N LEU A 39 -4.34 -7.65 -13.72
CA LEU A 39 -4.79 -8.05 -12.39
C LEU A 39 -6.13 -7.42 -12.01
N ARG A 40 -6.33 -6.13 -12.33
CA ARG A 40 -7.55 -5.41 -11.99
C ARG A 40 -8.78 -6.01 -12.66
N ALA A 41 -8.70 -6.30 -13.96
CA ALA A 41 -9.81 -6.89 -14.70
C ALA A 41 -10.16 -8.29 -14.16
N LEU A 42 -9.13 -9.11 -13.87
CA LEU A 42 -9.33 -10.42 -13.26
C LEU A 42 -10.02 -10.32 -11.90
N MET A 43 -9.54 -9.45 -11.00
CA MET A 43 -10.14 -9.26 -9.68
C MET A 43 -11.62 -8.86 -9.78
N ASN A 44 -11.94 -7.89 -10.65
CA ASN A 44 -13.32 -7.44 -10.86
C ASN A 44 -14.22 -8.59 -11.33
N SER A 45 -13.79 -9.39 -12.31
CA SER A 45 -14.57 -10.52 -12.82
C SER A 45 -14.89 -11.59 -11.75
N LYS A 46 -14.04 -11.70 -10.71
CA LYS A 46 -14.25 -12.66 -9.62
C LYS A 46 -15.16 -12.11 -8.52
N LEU A 47 -15.18 -10.79 -8.33
CA LEU A 47 -16.09 -10.13 -7.40
C LEU A 47 -17.54 -10.12 -7.91
N GLU A 48 -17.75 -9.95 -9.22
CA GLU A 48 -19.08 -9.96 -9.85
C GLU A 48 -19.73 -11.35 -9.90
N ALA A 49 -18.94 -12.41 -9.71
CA ALA A 49 -19.41 -13.79 -9.72
C ALA A 49 -19.94 -14.27 -8.35
N VAL A 50 -19.95 -13.39 -7.35
CA VAL A 50 -20.44 -13.61 -5.97
C VAL A 50 -21.68 -12.77 -5.77
#